data_AF-A0A7C1F4Y0-F1
#
_entry.id   AF-A0A7C1F4Y0-F1
#
_cell.length_a   1.000
_cell.length_b   1.000
_cell.length_c   1.000
_cell.angle_alpha   90.00
_cell.angle_beta   90.00
_cell.angle_gamma   90.00
#
_symmetry.space_group_name_H-M   'P 1'
#
loop_
_entity.id
_entity.type
_entity.pdbx_description
1 polymer ?
#
loop_
_entity_poly.entity_id
_entity_poly.type
_entity_poly.pdbx_seq_one_letter_code
_entity_poly.pdbx_strand_id
1 'polypeptide(L)'
;MNTSTEAVRLLQESLAAARQAQQVINNLMIEHEYQDVAGAIAAAAVSLLESASSLMQSQDEIALDQLNTAEDFLDVVWDIIDSETEED
;
A
#
# COMPACT_ATOMS: atom_id res chain seq x y z
N MET A 1 5.19 -28.99 6.58
CA MET A 1 5.02 -27.65 5.99
C MET A 1 5.76 -26.66 6.87
N ASN A 2 6.60 -25.82 6.28
CA ASN A 2 7.26 -24.72 7.00
C ASN A 2 6.33 -23.51 6.95
N THR A 3 5.76 -23.11 8.08
CA THR A 3 4.78 -22.02 8.18
C THR A 3 5.34 -20.69 7.70
N SER A 4 6.66 -20.45 7.84
CA SER A 4 7.33 -19.24 7.34
C SER A 4 7.33 -19.17 5.81
N THR A 5 7.57 -20.30 5.13
CA THR A 5 7.52 -20.34 3.66
C THR A 5 6.11 -20.07 3.14
N GLU A 6 5.10 -20.59 3.84
CA GLU A 6 3.70 -20.36 3.48
C GLU A 6 3.29 -18.89 3.71
N ALA A 7 3.72 -18.28 4.80
CA ALA A 7 3.48 -16.86 5.05
C ALA A 7 4.10 -15.97 3.97
N VAL A 8 5.34 -16.22 3.56
CA VAL A 8 5.99 -15.47 2.47
C VAL A 8 5.24 -15.65 1.15
N ARG A 9 4.79 -16.86 0.84
CA ARG A 9 3.99 -17.14 -0.37
C ARG A 9 2.69 -16.33 -0.38
N LEU A 10 1.95 -16.35 0.72
CA LEU A 10 0.68 -15.60 0.84
C LEU A 10 0.91 -14.08 0.74
N LEU A 11 1.97 -13.56 1.36
CA LEU A 11 2.34 -12.14 1.24
C LEU A 11 2.67 -11.75 -0.21
N GLN A 12 3.39 -12.60 -0.95
CA GLN A 12 3.69 -12.36 -2.36
C GLN A 12 2.43 -12.37 -3.25
N GLU A 13 1.48 -13.27 -2.97
CA GLU A 13 0.19 -13.30 -3.67
C GLU A 13 -0.65 -12.04 -3.38
N SER A 14 -0.73 -11.63 -2.12
CA SER A 14 -1.40 -10.39 -1.73
C SER A 14 -0.75 -9.16 -2.37
N LEU A 15 0.58 -9.10 -2.42
CA LEU A 15 1.33 -8.02 -3.05
C LEU A 15 1.03 -7.90 -4.54
N ALA A 16 0.96 -9.03 -5.25
CA ALA A 16 0.60 -9.05 -6.66
C ALA A 16 -0.82 -8.51 -6.91
N ALA A 17 -1.78 -8.93 -6.10
CA ALA A 17 -3.16 -8.44 -6.18
C ALA A 17 -3.26 -6.93 -5.83
N ALA A 18 -2.53 -6.47 -4.80
CA ALA A 18 -2.51 -5.06 -4.40
C ALA A 18 -1.93 -4.16 -5.50
N ARG A 19 -0.81 -4.57 -6.13
CA ARG A 19 -0.23 -3.84 -7.26
C ARG A 19 -1.18 -3.79 -8.46
N GLN A 20 -1.89 -4.87 -8.73
CA GLN A 20 -2.90 -4.89 -9.79
C GLN A 20 -4.06 -3.93 -9.47
N ALA A 21 -4.57 -3.95 -8.24
CA ALA A 21 -5.62 -3.04 -7.80
C ALA A 21 -5.18 -1.58 -7.90
N GLN A 22 -3.98 -1.24 -7.41
CA GLN A 22 -3.38 0.09 -7.52
C GLN A 22 -3.32 0.55 -8.98
N GLN A 23 -2.86 -0.32 -9.89
CA GLN A 23 -2.82 0.01 -11.31
C GLN A 23 -4.22 0.27 -11.89
N VAL A 24 -5.22 -0.53 -11.52
CA VAL A 24 -6.60 -0.34 -12.00
C VAL A 24 -7.19 0.97 -11.47
N ILE A 25 -7.01 1.27 -10.18
CA ILE A 25 -7.46 2.52 -9.54
C ILE A 25 -6.84 3.73 -10.26
N ASN A 26 -5.54 3.70 -10.53
CA ASN A 26 -4.84 4.79 -11.20
C ASN A 26 -5.21 4.95 -12.68
N ASN A 27 -5.94 4.00 -13.27
CA ASN A 27 -6.31 3.99 -14.69
C ASN A 27 -7.84 3.87 -14.90
N LEU A 28 -8.65 4.31 -13.94
CA LEU A 28 -10.10 4.35 -14.13
C LEU A 28 -10.46 5.29 -15.29
N MET A 29 -11.38 4.83 -16.15
CA MET A 29 -11.84 5.63 -17.31
C MET A 29 -12.72 6.81 -16.91
N ILE A 30 -13.41 6.69 -15.78
CA ILE A 30 -14.24 7.74 -15.19
C ILE A 30 -13.69 7.94 -13.79
N GLU A 31 -13.20 9.15 -13.55
CA GLU A 31 -12.61 9.52 -12.27
C GLU A 31 -13.67 9.48 -11.16
N HIS A 32 -13.32 8.86 -10.04
CA HIS A 32 -14.14 8.86 -8.83
C HIS A 32 -13.67 9.98 -7.90
N GLU A 33 -14.58 10.61 -7.17
CA GLU A 33 -14.31 11.77 -6.28
C GLU A 33 -13.11 11.54 -5.34
N TYR A 34 -13.02 10.36 -4.72
CA TYR A 34 -11.91 9.97 -3.85
C TYR A 34 -10.95 8.95 -4.50
N GLN A 35 -10.79 9.00 -5.83
CA GLN A 35 -9.88 8.09 -6.54
C GLN A 35 -8.44 8.24 -6.06
N ASP A 36 -7.97 9.48 -5.85
CA ASP A 36 -6.60 9.75 -5.41
C ASP A 36 -6.34 9.21 -4.00
N VAL A 37 -7.31 9.36 -3.10
CA VAL A 37 -7.28 8.74 -1.76
C VAL A 37 -7.23 7.22 -1.87
N ALA A 38 -8.08 6.61 -2.70
CA ALA A 38 -8.06 5.16 -2.92
C ALA A 38 -6.72 4.68 -3.52
N GLY A 39 -6.13 5.47 -4.42
CA GLY A 39 -4.82 5.22 -5.03
C GLY A 39 -3.69 5.27 -4.01
N ALA A 40 -3.69 6.28 -3.13
CA ALA A 40 -2.73 6.44 -2.04
C ALA A 40 -2.85 5.30 -1.02
N ILE A 41 -4.07 4.90 -0.63
CA ILE A 41 -4.31 3.73 0.23
C ILE A 41 -3.78 2.45 -0.42
N ALA A 42 -4.03 2.24 -1.72
CA ALA A 42 -3.52 1.08 -2.43
C ALA A 42 -1.98 1.07 -2.49
N ALA A 43 -1.35 2.24 -2.65
CA ALA A 43 0.10 2.39 -2.61
C ALA A 43 0.69 2.11 -1.22
N ALA A 44 0.05 2.59 -0.16
CA ALA A 44 0.41 2.27 1.23
C ALA A 44 0.31 0.76 1.49
N ALA A 45 -0.78 0.12 1.05
CA ALA A 45 -0.99 -1.32 1.20
C ALA A 45 0.11 -2.15 0.50
N VAL A 46 0.52 -1.75 -0.71
CA VAL A 46 1.65 -2.36 -1.43
C VAL A 46 2.93 -2.27 -0.59
N SER A 47 3.25 -1.08 -0.08
CA SER A 47 4.45 -0.82 0.71
C SER A 47 4.45 -1.60 2.04
N LEU A 48 3.31 -1.71 2.73
CA LEU A 48 3.15 -2.52 3.93
C LEU A 48 3.34 -4.02 3.67
N LEU A 49 2.84 -4.53 2.55
CA LEU A 49 3.01 -5.93 2.16
C LEU A 49 4.47 -6.24 1.79
N GLU A 50 5.15 -5.30 1.15
CA GLU A 50 6.59 -5.40 0.88
C GLU A 50 7.40 -5.42 2.18
N SER A 51 7.11 -4.49 3.11
CA SER A 51 7.74 -4.43 4.44
C SER A 51 7.56 -5.75 5.20
N ALA A 52 6.33 -6.27 5.27
CA ALA A 52 6.04 -7.56 5.91
C ALA A 52 6.81 -8.72 5.25
N SER A 53 6.93 -8.72 3.92
CA SER A 53 7.71 -9.73 3.19
C SER A 53 9.21 -9.65 3.51
N SER A 54 9.76 -8.44 3.59
CA SER A 54 11.15 -8.18 3.94
C SER A 54 11.47 -8.62 5.38
N LEU A 55 10.60 -8.33 6.35
CA LEU A 55 10.74 -8.79 7.74
C LEU A 55 10.77 -10.32 7.84
N MET A 56 9.89 -11.00 7.10
CA MET A 56 9.85 -12.47 7.06
C MET A 56 11.10 -13.09 6.43
N GLN A 57 11.91 -12.29 5.74
CA GLN A 57 13.17 -12.67 5.11
C GLN A 57 14.40 -12.08 5.83
N SER A 58 14.21 -11.51 7.02
CA SER A 58 15.27 -10.89 7.83
C SER A 58 16.00 -9.73 7.13
N GLN A 59 15.26 -8.95 6.34
CA GLN A 59 15.73 -7.76 5.63
C GLN A 59 15.22 -6.49 6.34
N ASP A 60 15.66 -6.28 7.58
CA ASP A 60 15.05 -5.31 8.50
C ASP A 60 15.19 -3.85 8.03
N GLU A 61 16.36 -3.45 7.54
CA GLU A 61 16.58 -2.07 7.04
C GLU A 61 15.66 -1.75 5.85
N ILE A 62 15.56 -2.69 4.90
CA ILE A 62 14.66 -2.57 3.73
C ILE A 62 13.20 -2.49 4.19
N ALA A 63 12.82 -3.31 5.18
CA ALA A 63 11.47 -3.31 5.70
C ALA A 63 11.09 -1.99 6.36
N LEU A 64 12.02 -1.35 7.07
CA LEU A 64 11.80 -0.05 7.70
C LEU A 64 11.65 1.07 6.66
N ASP A 65 12.47 1.06 5.60
CA ASP A 65 12.33 2.02 4.51
C ASP A 65 10.96 1.87 3.79
N GLN A 66 10.52 0.62 3.58
CA GLN A 66 9.20 0.32 3.01
C GLN A 66 8.05 0.75 3.94
N LEU A 67 8.24 0.62 5.26
CA LEU A 67 7.27 1.09 6.24
C LEU A 67 7.15 2.61 6.22
N ASN A 68 8.27 3.34 6.21
CA ASN A 68 8.26 4.80 6.07
C ASN A 68 7.59 5.25 4.76
N THR A 69 7.84 4.54 3.66
CA THR A 69 7.16 4.82 2.38
C THR A 69 5.64 4.63 2.49
N ALA A 70 5.17 3.65 3.28
CA ALA A 70 3.75 3.49 3.53
C ALA A 70 3.17 4.66 4.35
N GLU A 71 3.91 5.16 5.33
CA GLU A 71 3.52 6.33 6.12
C GLU A 71 3.39 7.58 5.24
N ASP A 72 4.34 7.83 4.34
CA ASP A 72 4.27 8.96 3.38
C ASP A 72 2.97 8.92 2.55
N PHE A 73 2.52 7.73 2.13
CA PHE A 73 1.25 7.59 1.41
C PHE A 73 0.03 7.81 2.30
N LEU A 74 0.09 7.43 3.57
CA LEU A 74 -1.00 7.66 4.52
C LEU A 74 -1.12 9.12 4.91
N ASP A 75 0.00 9.85 4.98
CA ASP A 75 -0.01 11.30 5.19
C ASP A 75 -0.71 12.00 4.02
N VAL A 76 -0.42 11.61 2.77
CA VAL A 76 -1.15 12.12 1.59
C VAL A 76 -2.65 11.86 1.67
N VAL A 77 -3.07 10.69 2.18
CA VAL A 77 -4.50 10.39 2.38
C VAL A 77 -5.15 11.41 3.32
N TRP A 78 -4.50 11.70 4.44
CA TRP A 78 -5.03 12.66 5.42
C TRP A 78 -5.01 14.08 4.88
N ASP A 79 -3.93 14.49 4.20
CA ASP A 79 -3.86 15.80 3.58
C ASP A 79 -5.00 16.04 2.57
N ILE A 80 -5.33 15.05 1.75
CA ILE A 80 -6.46 15.15 0.80
C ILE A 80 -7.79 15.24 1.55
N ILE A 81 -8.04 14.33 2.50
CA ILE A 81 -9.31 14.31 3.25
C ILE A 81 -9.50 15.64 4.00
N ASP A 82 -8.47 16.11 4.70
CA ASP A 82 -8.53 17.35 5.45
C ASP A 82 -8.81 18.53 4.52
N SER A 83 -8.13 18.61 3.36
CA SER A 83 -8.36 19.68 2.37
C SER A 83 -9.79 19.71 1.83
N GLU A 84 -10.40 18.55 1.59
CA GLU A 84 -11.79 18.45 1.09
C GLU A 84 -12.81 18.76 2.20
N THR A 85 -12.49 18.48 3.47
CA THR A 85 -13.39 18.78 4.60
C THR A 85 -13.28 20.19 5.15
N GLU A 86 -12.18 20.91 4.89
CA GLU A 86 -12.01 22.32 5.28
C GLU A 86 -12.72 23.31 4.33
N GLU A 87 -13.18 22.86 3.16
CA GLU A 87 -13.93 23.68 2.20
C GLU A 87 -15.46 23.78 2.48
N ASP A 88 -15.98 23.15 3.54
CA ASP A 88 -17.37 23.24 4.05
C ASP A 88 -17.51 24.10 5.33
#